data_AF-A0A146K6U2-F1
#
_entry.id   AF-A0A146K6U2-F1
#
_cell.length_a   1.000
_cell.length_b   1.000
_cell.length_c   1.000
_cell.angle_alpha   90.00
_cell.angle_beta   90.00
_cell.angle_gamma   90.00
#
_symmetry.space_group_name_H-M   'P 1'
#
loop_
_entity.id
_entity.type
_entity.pdbx_description
1 polymer ?
#
loop_
_entity_poly.entity_id
_entity_poly.type
_entity_poly.pdbx_seq_one_letter_code
_entity_poly.pdbx_strand_id
1 'polypeptide(L)'
;ISIEELNAQKQKTVTNVKKVGGMSLCCSYCCLLTGFSGFILLGLFALCLWQQWFFEAEISLLPEEQRNEEFNSKALSFLIGMILELIIGVLSIFWIKKNNKKIATAKAVA
;
A
#
# COMPACT_ATOMS: atom_id res chain seq x y z
N ILE A 1 -47.39 -1.97 8.01
CA ILE A 1 -45.96 -2.00 8.43
C ILE A 1 -45.88 -1.24 9.73
N SER A 2 -45.60 -1.93 10.83
CA SER A 2 -45.57 -1.33 12.17
C SER A 2 -44.35 -0.43 12.32
N ILE A 3 -44.45 0.62 13.15
CA ILE A 3 -43.32 1.53 13.43
C ILE A 3 -42.11 0.77 14.02
N GLU A 4 -42.35 -0.37 14.69
CA GLU A 4 -41.30 -1.28 15.18
C GLU A 4 -40.52 -1.96 14.05
N GLU A 5 -41.16 -2.37 12.95
CA GLU A 5 -40.46 -2.99 11.81
C GLU A 5 -39.60 -1.97 11.06
N LEU A 6 -40.07 -0.71 10.98
CA LEU A 6 -39.37 0.39 10.34
C LEU A 6 -38.11 0.78 11.14
N ASN A 7 -38.18 0.77 12.47
CA ASN A 7 -37.05 1.00 13.36
C ASN A 7 -36.05 -0.15 13.37
N ALA A 8 -36.52 -1.41 13.33
CA ALA A 8 -35.67 -2.58 13.24
C ALA A 8 -34.89 -2.65 11.91
N GLN A 9 -35.52 -2.26 10.78
CA GLN A 9 -34.81 -2.10 9.52
C GLN A 9 -33.81 -0.94 9.56
N LYS A 10 -34.20 0.25 10.04
CA LYS A 10 -33.27 1.39 10.20
C LYS A 10 -32.03 1.01 11.02
N GLN A 11 -32.21 0.28 12.12
CA GLN A 11 -31.11 -0.14 12.99
C GLN A 11 -30.22 -1.20 12.32
N LYS A 12 -30.79 -2.17 11.60
CA LYS A 12 -30.02 -3.16 10.81
C LYS A 12 -29.21 -2.51 9.68
N THR A 13 -29.74 -1.49 9.02
CA THR A 13 -29.03 -0.76 7.95
C THR A 13 -27.90 0.09 8.52
N VAL A 14 -28.13 0.84 9.61
CA VAL A 14 -27.10 1.65 10.29
C VAL A 14 -25.93 0.80 10.79
N THR A 15 -26.21 -0.40 11.30
CA THR A 15 -25.17 -1.30 11.83
C THR A 15 -24.31 -1.91 10.71
N ASN A 16 -24.91 -2.22 9.54
CA ASN A 16 -24.17 -2.75 8.39
C ASN A 16 -23.29 -1.70 7.71
N VAL A 17 -23.73 -0.44 7.59
CA VAL A 17 -22.92 0.63 7.00
C VAL A 17 -21.68 0.93 7.86
N LYS A 18 -21.79 0.85 9.18
CA LYS A 18 -20.67 1.06 10.11
C LYS A 18 -19.60 -0.04 10.05
N LYS A 19 -20.01 -1.30 9.87
CA LYS A 19 -19.10 -2.47 9.89
C LYS A 19 -18.24 -2.58 8.62
N VAL A 20 -18.80 -2.23 7.46
CA VAL A 20 -18.09 -2.35 6.17
C VAL A 20 -17.16 -1.15 5.91
N GLY A 21 -17.48 0.04 6.43
CA GLY A 21 -16.70 1.26 6.21
C GLY A 21 -15.42 1.39 7.03
N GLY A 22 -15.45 1.07 8.32
CA GLY A 22 -14.32 1.34 9.22
C GLY A 22 -13.07 0.48 8.96
N MET A 23 -13.27 -0.82 8.69
CA MET A 23 -12.18 -1.77 8.49
C MET A 23 -11.51 -1.60 7.11
N SER A 24 -12.30 -1.27 6.08
CA SER A 24 -11.79 -0.94 4.74
C SER A 24 -10.92 0.33 4.74
N LEU A 25 -11.26 1.33 5.56
CA LEU A 25 -10.48 2.56 5.69
C LEU A 25 -9.13 2.35 6.39
N CYS A 26 -9.09 1.56 7.47
CA CYS A 26 -7.82 1.23 8.13
C CYS A 26 -6.87 0.48 7.18
N CYS A 27 -7.36 -0.53 6.45
CA CYS A 27 -6.52 -1.27 5.51
C CYS A 27 -5.97 -0.37 4.40
N SER A 28 -6.77 0.56 3.84
CA SER A 28 -6.27 1.50 2.83
C SER A 28 -5.21 2.45 3.38
N TYR A 29 -5.30 2.88 4.65
CA TYR A 29 -4.26 3.68 5.28
C TYR A 29 -2.99 2.89 5.59
N CYS A 30 -3.11 1.63 6.03
CA CYS A 30 -1.96 0.74 6.20
C CYS A 30 -1.23 0.53 4.87
N CYS A 31 -1.97 0.23 3.79
CA CYS A 31 -1.41 0.06 2.44
C CYS A 31 -0.78 1.33 1.88
N LEU A 32 -1.31 2.50 2.22
CA LEU A 32 -0.71 3.79 1.88
C LEU A 32 0.66 3.92 2.56
N LEU A 33 0.72 3.70 3.87
CA LEU A 33 1.94 3.89 4.65
C LEU A 33 3.01 2.88 4.26
N THR A 34 2.64 1.60 4.11
CA THR A 34 3.56 0.55 3.65
C THR A 34 4.01 0.78 2.22
N GLY A 35 3.13 1.25 1.33
CA GLY A 35 3.47 1.56 -0.06
C GLY A 35 4.51 2.68 -0.17
N PHE A 36 4.33 3.77 0.56
CA PHE A 36 5.32 4.86 0.56
C PHE A 36 6.62 4.47 1.27
N SER A 37 6.57 3.77 2.40
CA SER A 37 7.79 3.31 3.07
C SER A 37 8.55 2.29 2.22
N GLY A 38 7.84 1.38 1.55
CA GLY A 38 8.40 0.38 0.66
C GLY A 38 9.06 1.02 -0.55
N PHE A 39 8.39 1.99 -1.19
CA PHE A 39 8.97 2.80 -2.27
C PHE A 39 10.31 3.45 -1.86
N ILE A 40 10.34 4.13 -0.70
CA ILE A 40 11.55 4.81 -0.22
C ILE A 40 12.66 3.81 0.10
N LEU A 41 12.36 2.75 0.85
CA LEU A 41 13.36 1.76 1.27
C LEU A 41 13.92 1.00 0.08
N LEU A 42 13.06 0.49 -0.82
CA LEU A 42 13.49 -0.24 -2.01
C LEU A 42 14.30 0.66 -2.96
N GLY A 43 13.93 1.94 -3.09
CA GLY A 43 14.71 2.92 -3.85
C GLY A 43 16.10 3.16 -3.26
N LEU A 44 16.20 3.28 -1.93
CA LEU A 44 17.49 3.39 -1.25
C LEU A 44 18.34 2.13 -1.42
N PHE A 45 17.74 0.93 -1.30
CA PHE A 45 18.45 -0.33 -1.54
C PHE A 45 18.93 -0.46 -2.99
N ALA A 46 18.10 -0.09 -3.97
CA ALA A 46 18.49 -0.10 -5.38
C ALA A 46 19.69 0.84 -5.65
N LEU A 47 19.68 2.05 -5.07
CA LEU A 47 20.80 2.99 -5.18
C LEU A 47 22.07 2.46 -4.50
N CYS A 48 21.94 1.88 -3.31
CA CYS A 48 23.09 1.32 -2.60
C CYS A 48 23.70 0.12 -3.34
N LEU A 49 22.87 -0.72 -3.96
CA LEU A 49 23.33 -1.83 -4.81
C LEU A 49 24.00 -1.32 -6.08
N TRP A 50 23.45 -0.27 -6.70
CA TRP A 50 24.03 0.35 -7.90
C TRP A 50 25.41 0.96 -7.61
N GLN A 51 25.56 1.65 -6.48
CA GLN A 51 26.84 2.21 -6.06
C GLN A 51 27.79 1.18 -5.46
N GLN A 52 27.38 -0.10 -5.35
CA GLN A 52 28.13 -1.18 -4.70
C GLN A 52 28.58 -0.84 -3.27
N TRP A 53 27.80 -0.02 -2.57
CA TRP A 53 28.08 0.34 -1.17
C TRP A 53 27.80 -0.82 -0.22
N PHE A 54 27.00 -1.80 -0.64
CA PHE A 54 26.77 -3.04 0.10
C PHE A 54 27.87 -4.07 -0.22
N PHE A 55 28.73 -4.31 0.77
CA PHE A 55 29.71 -5.40 0.77
C PHE A 55 29.01 -6.71 1.19
N GLU A 56 28.25 -7.32 0.29
CA GLU A 56 27.83 -8.71 0.48
C GLU A 56 29.08 -9.60 0.34
N ALA A 57 29.56 -10.16 1.46
CA ALA A 57 30.81 -10.93 1.52
C ALA A 57 30.81 -12.15 0.58
N GLU A 58 29.63 -12.70 0.28
CA GLU A 58 29.47 -13.79 -0.68
C GLU A 58 29.64 -13.30 -2.13
N ILE A 59 29.16 -12.09 -2.45
CA ILE A 59 29.29 -11.49 -3.78
C ILE A 59 30.73 -11.00 -4.03
N SER A 60 31.45 -10.57 -3.00
CA SER A 60 32.84 -10.09 -3.16
C SER A 60 33.82 -11.21 -3.54
N LEU A 61 33.44 -12.47 -3.38
CA LEU A 61 34.25 -13.64 -3.74
C LEU A 61 34.10 -14.04 -5.22
N LEU A 62 33.09 -13.53 -5.91
CA LEU A 62 32.88 -13.79 -7.34
C LEU A 62 33.81 -12.94 -8.22
N PRO A 63 34.21 -13.47 -9.40
CA PRO A 63 34.94 -12.72 -10.40
C PRO A 63 34.16 -11.47 -10.82
N GLU A 64 34.89 -10.40 -11.13
CA GLU A 64 34.37 -9.03 -11.30
C GLU A 64 33.19 -8.94 -12.30
N GLU A 65 33.24 -9.75 -13.36
CA GLU A 65 32.20 -9.82 -14.40
C GLU A 65 30.88 -10.41 -13.87
N GLN A 66 30.94 -11.55 -13.17
CA GLN A 66 29.77 -12.18 -12.55
C GLN A 66 29.21 -11.33 -11.40
N ARG A 67 30.09 -10.66 -10.65
CA ARG A 67 29.71 -9.74 -9.57
C ARG A 67 28.84 -8.60 -10.07
N ASN A 68 29.25 -7.95 -11.17
CA ASN A 68 28.52 -6.84 -11.76
C ASN A 68 27.17 -7.28 -12.31
N GLU A 69 27.10 -8.48 -12.91
CA GLU A 69 25.85 -9.06 -13.39
C GLU A 69 24.87 -9.34 -12.25
N GLU A 70 25.35 -9.91 -11.14
CA GLU A 70 24.51 -10.24 -9.99
C GLU A 70 24.00 -8.98 -9.25
N PHE A 71 24.86 -7.98 -9.06
CA PHE A 71 24.45 -6.69 -8.49
C PHE A 71 23.43 -5.97 -9.36
N ASN A 72 23.63 -5.94 -10.68
CA ASN A 72 22.68 -5.32 -11.60
C ASN A 72 21.33 -6.05 -11.61
N SER A 73 21.35 -7.39 -11.59
CA SER A 73 20.14 -8.21 -11.55
C SER A 73 19.35 -8.00 -10.24
N LYS A 74 20.04 -7.97 -9.10
CA LYS A 74 19.43 -7.65 -7.80
C LYS A 74 18.89 -6.21 -7.80
N ALA A 75 19.68 -5.23 -8.21
CA ALA A 75 19.25 -3.83 -8.29
C ALA A 75 18.00 -3.65 -9.17
N LEU A 76 17.94 -4.33 -10.31
CA LEU A 76 16.77 -4.33 -11.19
C LEU A 76 15.52 -4.87 -10.47
N SER A 77 15.67 -5.96 -9.71
CA SER A 77 14.58 -6.55 -8.92
C SER A 77 14.06 -5.59 -7.86
N PHE A 78 14.95 -4.89 -7.15
CA PHE A 78 14.57 -3.84 -6.19
C PHE A 78 13.87 -2.66 -6.88
N LEU A 79 14.29 -2.28 -8.08
CA LEU A 79 13.71 -1.19 -8.86
C LEU A 79 12.28 -1.54 -9.34
N ILE A 80 12.05 -2.79 -9.74
CA ILE A 80 10.72 -3.30 -10.07
C ILE A 80 9.82 -3.29 -8.83
N GLY A 81 10.32 -3.79 -7.69
CA GLY A 81 9.60 -3.75 -6.42
C GLY A 81 9.21 -2.33 -6.00
N MET A 82 10.14 -1.38 -6.14
CA MET A 82 9.91 0.04 -5.86
C MET A 82 8.74 0.60 -6.69
N ILE A 83 8.70 0.32 -8.00
CA ILE A 83 7.61 0.78 -8.87
C ILE A 83 6.27 0.17 -8.44
N LEU A 84 6.24 -1.10 -8.07
CA LEU A 84 5.02 -1.77 -7.61
C LEU A 84 4.50 -1.16 -6.31
N GLU A 85 5.36 -0.89 -5.34
CA GLU A 85 4.98 -0.24 -4.07
C GLU A 85 4.45 1.19 -4.31
N LEU A 86 5.04 1.93 -5.24
CA LEU A 86 4.54 3.24 -5.64
C LEU A 86 3.11 3.16 -6.22
N ILE A 87 2.85 2.18 -7.09
CA ILE A 87 1.52 1.95 -7.66
C ILE A 87 0.51 1.63 -6.55
N ILE A 88 0.86 0.75 -5.62
CA ILE A 88 0.01 0.39 -4.47
C ILE A 88 -0.29 1.62 -3.60
N GLY A 89 0.73 2.44 -3.32
CA GLY A 89 0.58 3.69 -2.57
C GLY A 89 -0.38 4.66 -3.26
N VAL A 90 -0.20 4.90 -4.56
CA VAL A 90 -1.07 5.78 -5.36
C VAL A 90 -2.50 5.26 -5.40
N LEU A 91 -2.72 3.97 -5.67
CA LEU A 91 -4.04 3.36 -5.66
C LEU A 91 -4.71 3.51 -4.29
N SER A 92 -3.96 3.32 -3.21
CA SER A 92 -4.47 3.50 -1.84
C SER A 92 -4.97 4.93 -1.59
N ILE A 93 -4.29 5.96 -2.10
CA ILE A 93 -4.78 7.36 -2.05
C ILE A 93 -6.14 7.49 -2.75
N PHE A 94 -6.27 6.94 -3.95
CA PHE A 94 -7.53 7.00 -4.71
C PHE A 94 -8.68 6.33 -3.96
N TRP A 95 -8.42 5.18 -3.33
CA TRP A 95 -9.41 4.45 -2.53
C TRP A 95 -9.82 5.23 -1.27
N ILE A 96 -8.86 5.81 -0.55
CA ILE A 96 -9.15 6.68 0.62
C ILE A 96 -9.98 7.88 0.20
N LYS A 97 -9.59 8.58 -0.88
CA LYS A 97 -10.31 9.77 -1.39
C LYS A 97 -11.74 9.43 -1.81
N LYS A 98 -11.93 8.28 -2.49
CA LYS A 98 -13.26 7.79 -2.90
C LYS A 98 -14.13 7.42 -1.70
N ASN A 99 -13.56 6.78 -0.68
CA ASN A 99 -14.29 6.40 0.53
C ASN A 99 -14.64 7.60 1.42
N ASN A 100 -13.73 8.57 1.58
CA ASN A 100 -14.00 9.81 2.32
C ASN A 100 -15.13 10.62 1.66
N LYS A 101 -15.17 10.69 0.32
CA LYS A 101 -16.25 11.36 -0.40
C LYS A 101 -17.60 10.69 -0.17
N LYS A 102 -17.65 9.36 -0.18
CA LYS A 102 -18.89 8.58 0.10
C LYS A 102 -19.41 8.80 1.53
N ILE A 103 -18.52 8.84 2.51
CA ILE A 103 -18.89 9.08 3.92
C ILE A 103 -19.39 10.51 4.12
N ALA A 104 -18.73 11.50 3.52
CA ALA A 104 -19.16 12.90 3.59
C ALA A 104 -20.56 13.09 2.98
N THR A 105 -20.85 12.49 1.82
CA THR A 105 -22.18 12.53 1.21
C THR A 105 -23.22 11.76 2.03
N ALA A 106 -22.86 10.64 2.66
CA ALA A 106 -23.77 9.89 3.53
C ALA A 106 -24.12 10.65 4.81
N LYS A 107 -23.18 11.44 5.36
CA LYS A 107 -23.42 12.34 6.49
C LYS A 107 -24.24 13.58 6.13
N ALA A 108 -24.17 14.05 4.88
CA ALA A 108 -24.93 15.21 4.41
C ALA A 108 -26.40 14.90 4.12
N VAL A 109 -26.74 13.61 3.96
CA VAL A 109 -28.09 13.12 3.64
C VAL A 109 -28.80 12.53 4.87
N ALA A 110 -28.07 12.26 5.95
CA ALA A 110 -28.59 11.73 7.23
C ALA A 110 -28.94 12.87 8.20
#